data_AF-A0A7V5RMC9-F1
#
_entry.id   AF-A0A7V5RMC9-F1
#
_cell.length_a   1.000
_cell.length_b   1.000
_cell.length_c   1.000
_cell.angle_alpha   90.00
_cell.angle_beta   90.00
_cell.angle_gamma   90.00
#
_symmetry.space_group_name_H-M   'P 1'
#
loop_
_entity.id
_entity.type
_entity.pdbx_description
1 polymer ?
#
loop_
_entity_poly.entity_id
_entity_poly.type
_entity_poly.pdbx_seq_one_letter_code
_entity_poly.pdbx_strand_id
1 'polypeptide(L)'
;MKTAHKSTLLMLLLLFACGSTNPLDNLKKQYERYPEYSIVLEDMKEEGVFSKDYYHRYKVVYGERASSGDSLVFRSEVTDWYEVPKSTYKKYYPYLGMVILSKTADGKVTDTPQPPGYQYIGDSRYGRWRQDGSGNSFWEWYGKYALISHMFGMFNRPVYYNDWNTYSSYRSRGRPYFGGTTTGGPLYGTNGTATKKTRPDFFKRQSMRSAASKSSFTNKVKNRVRRSNMSRTRSRSRSFGK
;
A
#
# COMPACT_ATOMS: atom_id res chain seq x y z
N MET A 1 14.26 -62.74 -3.03
CA MET A 1 13.32 -62.28 -1.98
C MET A 1 13.96 -61.13 -1.21
N LYS A 2 13.15 -60.16 -0.74
CA LYS A 2 13.48 -58.92 0.03
C LYS A 2 13.60 -57.66 -0.85
N THR A 3 12.46 -57.11 -1.29
CA THR A 3 11.58 -56.09 -0.66
C THR A 3 12.03 -54.65 -0.93
N ALA A 4 11.32 -54.02 -1.86
CA ALA A 4 11.40 -52.59 -2.15
C ALA A 4 10.81 -51.76 -1.01
N HIS A 5 11.58 -50.82 -0.48
CA HIS A 5 11.08 -49.81 0.44
C HIS A 5 10.40 -48.68 -0.36
N LYS A 6 9.06 -48.66 -0.32
CA LYS A 6 8.26 -47.51 -0.74
C LYS A 6 8.47 -46.39 0.27
N SER A 7 9.26 -45.39 -0.09
CA SER A 7 9.42 -44.16 0.70
C SER A 7 8.17 -43.31 0.54
N THR A 8 7.28 -43.34 1.53
CA THR A 8 6.07 -42.53 1.57
C THR A 8 6.44 -41.12 2.04
N LEU A 9 6.50 -40.18 1.11
CA LEU A 9 6.72 -38.75 1.39
C LEU A 9 5.44 -38.19 2.05
N LEU A 10 5.45 -38.08 3.37
CA LEU A 10 4.37 -37.44 4.14
C LEU A 10 4.52 -35.91 4.02
N MET A 11 3.79 -35.31 3.09
CA MET A 11 3.72 -33.87 2.92
C MET A 11 2.87 -33.28 4.06
N LEU A 12 3.53 -32.75 5.10
CA LEU A 12 2.85 -32.00 6.17
C LEU A 12 2.27 -30.71 5.59
N LEU A 13 0.97 -30.71 5.31
CA LEU A 13 0.17 -29.52 5.07
C LEU A 13 -0.04 -28.80 6.41
N LEU A 14 0.79 -27.80 6.71
CA LEU A 14 0.57 -26.89 7.82
C LEU A 14 -0.56 -25.91 7.46
N LEU A 15 -1.80 -26.32 7.74
CA LEU A 15 -2.95 -25.42 7.77
C LEU A 15 -2.81 -24.50 8.99
N PHE A 16 -2.24 -23.30 8.80
CA PHE A 16 -2.34 -22.22 9.78
C PHE A 16 -3.76 -21.66 9.78
N ALA A 17 -4.66 -22.34 10.47
CA ALA A 17 -5.97 -21.84 10.83
C ALA A 17 -5.96 -21.38 12.30
N CYS A 18 -6.58 -20.22 12.52
CA CYS A 18 -7.05 -19.67 13.79
C CYS A 18 -6.09 -18.79 14.61
N GLY A 19 -6.24 -17.50 14.37
CA GLY A 19 -5.89 -16.41 15.26
C GLY A 19 -6.16 -15.12 14.48
N SER A 20 -7.11 -14.30 14.92
CA SER A 20 -7.41 -12.98 14.35
C SER A 20 -6.27 -11.99 14.61
N THR A 21 -5.03 -12.40 14.39
CA THR A 21 -3.83 -11.59 14.53
C THR A 21 -3.74 -10.65 13.35
N ASN A 22 -3.75 -9.36 13.66
CA ASN A 22 -3.50 -8.30 12.70
C ASN A 22 -2.16 -8.58 11.98
N PRO A 23 -2.12 -8.67 10.63
CA PRO A 23 -0.90 -8.95 9.89
C PRO A 23 0.27 -8.02 10.26
N LEU A 24 -0.01 -6.77 10.62
CA LEU A 24 1.02 -5.83 11.06
C LEU A 24 1.70 -6.23 12.37
N ASP A 25 0.99 -6.87 13.31
CA ASP A 25 1.59 -7.33 14.56
C ASP A 25 2.51 -8.52 14.33
N ASN A 26 2.15 -9.40 13.40
CA ASN A 26 2.99 -10.53 13.01
C ASN A 26 4.27 -10.04 12.31
N LEU A 27 4.13 -9.10 11.36
CA LEU A 27 5.28 -8.48 10.72
C LEU A 27 6.14 -7.72 11.73
N LYS A 28 5.54 -6.96 12.66
CA LYS A 28 6.28 -6.26 13.73
C LYS A 28 7.19 -7.22 14.50
N LYS A 29 6.66 -8.37 14.93
CA LYS A 29 7.42 -9.40 15.65
C LYS A 29 8.49 -10.04 14.76
N GLN A 30 8.16 -10.38 13.52
CA GLN A 30 9.08 -11.05 12.59
C GLN A 30 10.34 -10.21 12.31
N TYR A 31 10.21 -8.90 12.13
CA TYR A 31 11.33 -8.00 11.83
C TYR A 31 11.92 -7.31 13.08
N GLU A 32 11.46 -7.67 14.28
CA GLU A 32 11.96 -7.09 15.54
C GLU A 32 13.47 -7.29 15.72
N ARG A 33 14.03 -8.38 15.19
CA ARG A 33 15.46 -8.68 15.22
C ARG A 33 16.34 -7.66 14.48
N TYR A 34 15.80 -6.94 13.50
CA TYR A 34 16.57 -6.00 12.69
C TYR A 34 16.66 -4.64 13.39
N PRO A 35 17.81 -3.94 13.38
CA PRO A 35 17.93 -2.60 13.97
C PRO A 35 16.88 -1.63 13.46
N GLU A 36 16.58 -1.69 12.16
CA GLU A 36 15.65 -0.81 11.47
C GLU A 36 14.78 -1.58 10.48
N TYR A 37 13.50 -1.20 10.40
CA TYR A 37 12.61 -1.67 9.35
C TYR A 37 11.52 -0.65 9.03
N SER A 38 10.93 -0.78 7.84
CA SER A 38 9.78 -0.02 7.37
C SER A 38 8.82 -0.97 6.66
N ILE A 39 7.55 -0.93 7.04
CA ILE A 39 6.47 -1.69 6.42
C ILE A 39 5.61 -0.72 5.63
N VAL A 40 5.66 -0.87 4.31
CA VAL A 40 4.88 -0.11 3.33
C VAL A 40 3.60 -0.88 3.01
N LEU A 41 2.46 -0.19 2.97
CA LEU A 41 1.24 -0.74 2.39
C LEU A 41 1.41 -0.81 0.88
N GLU A 42 1.90 -1.93 0.38
CA GLU A 42 2.29 -2.10 -1.02
C GLU A 42 1.08 -2.16 -1.92
N ASP A 43 0.06 -2.92 -1.56
CA ASP A 43 -1.16 -3.06 -2.36
C ASP A 43 -2.37 -3.45 -1.50
N MET A 44 -3.57 -3.27 -2.07
CA MET A 44 -4.85 -3.58 -1.46
C MET A 44 -5.83 -4.14 -2.51
N LYS A 45 -6.65 -5.12 -2.14
CA LYS A 45 -7.71 -5.61 -3.02
C LYS A 45 -8.97 -6.01 -2.25
N GLU A 46 -10.07 -6.02 -2.98
CA GLU A 46 -11.38 -6.50 -2.56
C GLU A 46 -11.78 -7.63 -3.51
N GLU A 47 -12.16 -8.78 -2.98
CA GLU A 47 -12.63 -9.92 -3.77
C GLU A 47 -14.06 -10.30 -3.34
N GLY A 48 -14.72 -11.11 -4.16
CA GLY A 48 -16.12 -11.49 -3.96
C GLY A 48 -17.12 -10.52 -4.60
N VAL A 49 -18.34 -11.01 -4.86
CA VAL A 49 -19.42 -10.26 -5.52
C VAL A 49 -20.53 -9.86 -4.53
N PHE A 50 -20.95 -10.79 -3.68
CA PHE A 50 -22.04 -10.61 -2.71
C PHE A 50 -21.52 -10.37 -1.29
N SER A 51 -20.55 -11.19 -0.84
CA SER A 51 -19.68 -10.89 0.30
C SER A 51 -18.36 -10.36 -0.22
N LYS A 52 -17.75 -9.41 0.49
CA LYS A 52 -16.46 -8.81 0.11
C LYS A 52 -15.40 -9.24 1.11
N ASP A 53 -14.35 -9.84 0.58
CA ASP A 53 -13.13 -10.15 1.34
C ASP A 53 -12.10 -9.07 1.03
N TYR A 54 -11.35 -8.65 2.05
CA TYR A 54 -10.44 -7.52 1.97
C TYR A 54 -9.03 -8.01 2.21
N TYR A 55 -8.09 -7.57 1.39
CA TYR A 55 -6.71 -8.03 1.47
C TYR A 55 -5.75 -6.87 1.43
N HIS A 56 -4.68 -7.00 2.20
CA HIS A 56 -3.49 -6.17 2.14
C HIS A 56 -2.30 -6.97 1.63
N ARG A 57 -1.39 -6.26 0.96
CA ARG A 57 -0.06 -6.73 0.66
C ARG A 57 0.93 -5.69 1.15
N TYR A 58 2.00 -6.14 1.76
CA TYR A 58 3.01 -5.27 2.36
C TYR A 58 4.36 -5.45 1.68
N LYS A 59 5.13 -4.36 1.61
CA LYS A 59 6.57 -4.40 1.31
C LYS A 59 7.31 -4.07 2.59
N VAL A 60 8.26 -4.90 2.96
CA VAL A 60 9.12 -4.65 4.11
C VAL A 60 10.52 -4.30 3.62
N VAL A 61 11.06 -3.20 4.13
CA VAL A 61 12.45 -2.78 3.93
C VAL A 61 13.13 -2.84 5.28
N TYR A 62 14.24 -3.56 5.42
CA TYR A 62 14.91 -3.78 6.70
C TYR A 62 16.43 -3.72 6.55
N GLY A 63 17.11 -3.24 7.59
CA GLY A 63 18.57 -3.15 7.64
C GLY A 63 19.17 -4.37 8.36
N GLU A 64 20.02 -5.13 7.69
CA GLU A 64 20.81 -6.20 8.30
C GLU A 64 22.17 -5.65 8.72
N ARG A 65 22.71 -6.10 9.86
CA ARG A 65 24.10 -5.76 10.20
C ARG A 65 25.04 -6.44 9.20
N ALA A 66 25.93 -5.65 8.60
CA ALA A 66 26.98 -6.19 7.76
C ALA A 66 27.90 -7.12 8.58
N SER A 67 28.43 -8.17 7.95
CA SER A 67 29.37 -9.09 8.62
C SER A 67 30.69 -8.42 9.02
N SER A 68 30.99 -7.24 8.46
CA SER A 68 32.20 -6.46 8.74
C SER A 68 31.82 -5.02 9.15
N GLY A 69 31.67 -4.82 10.47
CA GLY A 69 31.48 -3.49 11.09
C GLY A 69 30.02 -3.05 11.30
N ASP A 70 29.84 -1.81 11.76
CA ASP A 70 28.55 -1.28 12.21
C ASP A 70 27.64 -0.73 11.10
N SER A 71 27.91 -1.05 9.83
CA SER A 71 27.08 -0.61 8.71
C SER A 71 25.87 -1.51 8.50
N LEU A 72 24.76 -0.92 8.04
CA LEU A 72 23.56 -1.67 7.66
C LEU A 72 23.51 -1.93 6.16
N VAL A 73 23.17 -3.17 5.79
CA VAL A 73 22.81 -3.57 4.42
C VAL A 73 21.30 -3.67 4.35
N PHE A 74 20.68 -2.78 3.56
CA PHE A 74 19.23 -2.78 3.41
C PHE A 74 18.77 -3.82 2.40
N ARG A 75 17.74 -4.57 2.77
CA ARG A 75 17.01 -5.53 1.92
C ARG A 75 15.55 -5.15 1.85
N SER A 76 14.86 -5.70 0.87
CA SER A 76 13.41 -5.56 0.75
C SER A 76 12.74 -6.83 0.28
N GLU A 77 11.56 -7.10 0.80
CA GLU A 77 10.70 -8.20 0.34
C GLU A 77 9.23 -7.76 0.27
N VAL A 78 8.49 -8.40 -0.63
CA VAL A 78 7.05 -8.22 -0.75
C VAL A 78 6.37 -9.46 -0.21
N THR A 79 5.46 -9.26 0.72
CA THR A 79 4.69 -10.33 1.36
C THR A 79 3.63 -10.90 0.42
N ASP A 80 3.11 -12.07 0.78
CA ASP A 80 1.85 -12.58 0.22
C ASP A 80 0.66 -11.69 0.61
N TRP A 81 -0.50 -12.01 0.03
CA TRP A 81 -1.75 -11.35 0.41
C TRP A 81 -2.23 -11.83 1.78
N TYR A 82 -2.45 -10.89 2.69
CA TYR A 82 -3.11 -11.17 3.96
C TYR A 82 -4.56 -10.72 3.88
N GLU A 83 -5.48 -11.61 4.22
CA GLU A 83 -6.85 -11.22 4.49
C GLU A 83 -6.91 -10.34 5.74
N VAL A 84 -7.69 -9.27 5.68
CA VAL A 84 -7.86 -8.32 6.78
C VAL A 84 -9.35 -8.01 6.98
N PRO A 85 -9.77 -7.65 8.21
CA PRO A 85 -11.10 -7.13 8.43
C PRO A 85 -11.37 -5.87 7.60
N LYS A 86 -12.62 -5.69 7.17
CA LYS A 86 -13.08 -4.48 6.46
C LYS A 86 -12.71 -3.18 7.18
N SER A 87 -12.74 -3.18 8.52
CA SER A 87 -12.35 -2.04 9.34
C SER A 87 -10.86 -1.69 9.15
N THR A 88 -9.98 -2.69 9.18
CA THR A 88 -8.54 -2.55 8.92
C THR A 88 -8.29 -2.05 7.49
N TYR A 89 -8.99 -2.61 6.51
CA TYR A 89 -8.90 -2.15 5.12
C TYR A 89 -9.27 -0.67 4.99
N LYS A 90 -10.42 -0.26 5.54
CA LYS A 90 -10.85 1.16 5.53
C LYS A 90 -9.90 2.07 6.29
N LYS A 91 -9.39 1.63 7.45
CA LYS A 91 -8.42 2.39 8.26
C LYS A 91 -7.17 2.71 7.45
N TYR A 92 -6.63 1.73 6.73
CA TYR A 92 -5.38 1.90 5.98
C TYR A 92 -5.55 2.34 4.53
N TYR A 93 -6.79 2.32 4.02
CA TYR A 93 -7.12 2.74 2.66
C TYR A 93 -6.50 4.08 2.25
N PRO A 94 -6.47 5.15 3.08
CA PRO A 94 -5.86 6.42 2.66
C PRO A 94 -4.34 6.33 2.42
N TYR A 95 -3.67 5.33 3.00
CA TYR A 95 -2.21 5.25 3.12
C TYR A 95 -1.56 4.25 2.14
N LEU A 96 -2.23 3.91 1.02
CA LEU A 96 -1.60 3.09 -0.03
C LEU A 96 -0.25 3.69 -0.43
N GLY A 97 0.76 2.83 -0.54
CA GLY A 97 2.11 3.21 -0.89
C GLY A 97 2.86 3.97 0.20
N MET A 98 2.31 4.15 1.41
CA MET A 98 2.99 4.78 2.54
C MET A 98 3.56 3.76 3.52
N VAL A 99 4.55 4.17 4.30
CA VAL A 99 5.02 3.41 5.47
C VAL A 99 3.97 3.56 6.56
N ILE A 100 3.46 2.45 7.08
CA ILE A 100 2.38 2.40 8.08
C ILE A 100 2.84 1.77 9.40
N LEU A 101 4.05 1.21 9.42
CA LEU A 101 4.75 0.77 10.63
C LEU A 101 6.26 0.85 10.35
N SER A 102 7.04 1.34 11.32
CA SER A 102 8.49 1.43 11.18
C SER A 102 9.19 1.33 12.52
N LYS A 103 10.46 0.92 12.49
CA LYS A 103 11.41 1.04 13.60
C LYS A 103 12.64 1.80 13.13
N THR A 104 13.02 2.84 13.86
CA THR A 104 14.24 3.63 13.64
C THR A 104 15.40 3.08 14.46
N ALA A 105 16.63 3.51 14.13
CA ALA A 105 17.85 2.95 14.71
C ALA A 105 17.98 3.11 16.24
N ASP A 106 17.30 4.09 16.80
CA ASP A 106 17.16 4.33 18.25
C ASP A 106 16.19 3.34 18.91
N GLY A 107 15.64 2.39 18.15
CA GLY A 107 14.67 1.40 18.62
C GLY A 107 13.23 1.90 18.65
N LYS A 108 12.96 3.17 18.32
CA LYS A 108 11.61 3.72 18.37
C LYS A 108 10.73 3.11 17.28
N VAL A 109 9.65 2.46 17.70
CA VAL A 109 8.61 1.95 16.80
C VAL A 109 7.52 3.01 16.61
N THR A 110 7.15 3.29 15.37
CA THR A 110 6.11 4.27 15.01
C THR A 110 5.12 3.64 14.02
N ASP A 111 3.83 3.77 14.31
CA ASP A 111 2.70 3.31 13.50
C ASP A 111 1.95 4.46 12.81
N THR A 112 2.43 5.70 12.98
CA THR A 112 1.92 6.88 12.26
C THR A 112 2.33 6.80 10.78
N PRO A 113 1.37 6.78 9.84
CA PRO A 113 1.68 6.67 8.43
C PRO A 113 2.52 7.83 7.90
N GLN A 114 3.53 7.52 7.10
CA GLN A 114 4.48 8.50 6.58
C GLN A 114 4.93 8.15 5.16
N PRO A 115 5.47 9.13 4.40
CA PRO A 115 5.99 8.84 3.08
C PRO A 115 7.11 7.78 3.13
N PRO A 116 7.21 6.91 2.12
CA PRO A 116 8.31 5.96 1.98
C PRO A 116 9.68 6.61 2.11
N GLY A 117 10.58 6.01 2.89
CA GLY A 117 11.97 6.44 3.02
C GLY A 117 12.24 7.70 3.83
N TYR A 118 11.22 8.48 4.24
CA TYR A 118 11.43 9.74 4.96
C TYR A 118 12.03 9.58 6.36
N GLN A 119 11.97 8.39 6.96
CA GLN A 119 12.59 8.12 8.26
C GLN A 119 14.12 8.21 8.25
N TYR A 120 14.75 8.09 7.08
CA TYR A 120 16.22 8.14 6.93
C TYR A 120 16.71 9.52 6.46
N ILE A 121 15.79 10.42 6.10
CA ILE A 121 16.13 11.75 5.56
C ILE A 121 16.40 12.69 6.74
N GLY A 122 17.44 13.51 6.60
CA GLY A 122 17.91 14.41 7.67
C GLY A 122 18.83 13.74 8.68
N ASP A 123 19.07 12.44 8.56
CA ASP A 123 20.00 11.69 9.40
C ASP A 123 21.35 11.53 8.67
N SER A 124 22.39 12.12 9.25
CA SER A 124 23.74 12.18 8.67
C SER A 124 24.39 10.81 8.48
N ARG A 125 23.84 9.75 9.05
CA ARG A 125 24.31 8.38 8.80
C ARG A 125 24.00 7.92 7.39
N TYR A 126 22.94 8.44 6.77
CA TYR A 126 22.44 7.97 5.47
C TYR A 126 22.76 8.90 4.29
N GLY A 127 23.09 10.15 4.58
CA GLY A 127 23.27 11.16 3.54
C GLY A 127 23.55 12.55 4.10
N ARG A 128 23.41 13.55 3.24
CA ARG A 128 23.60 14.97 3.58
C ARG A 128 22.68 15.86 2.75
N TRP A 129 22.46 17.07 3.24
CA TRP A 129 21.82 18.12 2.45
C TRP A 129 22.81 18.70 1.45
N ARG A 130 22.39 18.85 0.20
CA ARG A 130 23.13 19.51 -0.88
C ARG A 130 22.30 20.63 -1.48
N GLN A 131 22.95 21.73 -1.83
CA GLN A 131 22.30 22.82 -2.55
C GLN A 131 22.36 22.58 -4.07
N ASP A 132 21.26 22.83 -4.76
CA ASP A 132 21.23 22.93 -6.22
C ASP A 132 21.68 24.33 -6.68
N GLY A 133 21.86 24.50 -8.00
CA GLY A 133 22.29 25.79 -8.58
C GLY A 133 21.29 26.94 -8.40
N SER A 134 20.08 26.64 -7.92
CA SER A 134 19.02 27.61 -7.63
C SER A 134 18.92 27.92 -6.12
N GLY A 135 19.82 27.38 -5.29
CA GLY A 135 19.86 27.60 -3.84
C GLY A 135 18.93 26.71 -3.03
N ASN A 136 18.19 25.78 -3.64
CA ASN A 136 17.34 24.85 -2.89
C ASN A 136 18.18 23.71 -2.31
N SER A 137 17.89 23.31 -1.07
CA SER A 137 18.54 22.17 -0.45
C SER A 137 17.75 20.88 -0.70
N PHE A 138 18.41 19.84 -1.20
CA PHE A 138 17.86 18.50 -1.41
C PHE A 138 18.70 17.43 -0.70
N TRP A 139 18.07 16.29 -0.38
CA TRP A 139 18.74 15.18 0.28
C TRP A 139 19.55 14.35 -0.71
N GLU A 140 20.84 14.20 -0.45
CA GLU A 140 21.76 13.34 -1.19
C GLU A 140 22.12 12.11 -0.32
N TRP A 141 21.80 10.92 -0.81
CA TRP A 141 22.18 9.66 -0.17
C TRP A 141 23.67 9.39 -0.35
N TYR A 142 24.33 8.88 0.69
CA TYR A 142 25.66 8.29 0.49
C TYR A 142 25.56 7.07 -0.44
N GLY A 143 26.56 6.85 -1.28
CA GLY A 143 26.51 5.84 -2.35
C GLY A 143 26.04 4.45 -1.88
N LYS A 144 26.51 3.98 -0.72
CA LYS A 144 26.10 2.70 -0.12
C LYS A 144 24.61 2.61 0.25
N TYR A 145 23.94 3.74 0.40
CA TYR A 145 22.51 3.85 0.74
C TYR A 145 21.66 4.38 -0.41
N ALA A 146 22.25 4.66 -1.59
CA ALA A 146 21.49 5.13 -2.75
C ALA A 146 20.39 4.12 -3.15
N LEU A 147 20.61 2.83 -2.94
CA LEU A 147 19.63 1.77 -3.19
C LEU A 147 18.36 1.90 -2.35
N ILE A 148 18.43 2.52 -1.15
CA ILE A 148 17.26 2.79 -0.31
C ILE A 148 16.23 3.63 -1.09
N SER A 149 16.70 4.62 -1.86
CA SER A 149 15.83 5.44 -2.69
C SER A 149 15.06 4.61 -3.72
N HIS A 150 15.68 3.58 -4.30
CA HIS A 150 15.05 2.67 -5.25
C HIS A 150 14.00 1.78 -4.57
N MET A 151 14.32 1.20 -3.41
CA MET A 151 13.40 0.32 -2.66
C MET A 151 12.07 1.01 -2.29
N PHE A 152 12.13 2.30 -2.00
CA PHE A 152 10.98 3.15 -1.68
C PHE A 152 10.37 3.88 -2.89
N GLY A 153 10.87 3.66 -4.11
CA GLY A 153 10.35 4.29 -5.32
C GLY A 153 10.59 5.80 -5.39
N MET A 154 11.68 6.29 -4.80
CA MET A 154 12.08 7.71 -4.73
C MET A 154 13.14 8.11 -5.77
N PHE A 155 13.65 7.17 -6.58
CA PHE A 155 14.81 7.40 -7.47
C PHE A 155 14.69 8.63 -8.38
N ASN A 156 13.49 8.95 -8.88
CA ASN A 156 13.27 10.11 -9.78
C ASN A 156 12.72 11.34 -9.05
N ARG A 157 12.81 11.39 -7.71
CA ARG A 157 12.12 12.38 -6.88
C ARG A 157 13.01 12.78 -5.70
N PRO A 158 13.94 13.74 -5.91
CA PRO A 158 14.70 14.34 -4.83
C PRO A 158 13.75 14.86 -3.74
N VAL A 159 14.13 14.67 -2.47
CA VAL A 159 13.38 15.23 -1.35
C VAL A 159 14.04 16.53 -0.96
N TYR A 160 13.28 17.62 -1.06
CA TYR A 160 13.76 18.95 -0.68
C TYR A 160 13.64 19.19 0.82
N TYR A 161 14.50 20.06 1.33
CA TYR A 161 14.55 20.41 2.74
C TYR A 161 13.20 20.94 3.24
N ASN A 162 12.50 21.74 2.45
CA ASN A 162 11.19 22.29 2.82
C ASN A 162 10.11 21.20 3.00
N ASP A 163 10.11 20.19 2.12
CA ASP A 163 9.22 19.03 2.24
C ASP A 163 9.55 18.22 3.51
N TRP A 164 10.84 17.98 3.75
CA TRP A 164 11.30 17.28 4.94
C TRP A 164 11.00 18.05 6.23
N ASN A 165 11.19 19.37 6.24
CA ASN A 165 10.90 20.22 7.40
C ASN A 165 9.40 20.17 7.74
N THR A 166 8.55 20.23 6.72
CA THR A 166 7.10 20.07 6.89
C THR A 166 6.78 18.69 7.45
N TYR A 167 7.33 17.62 6.87
CA TYR A 167 7.19 16.26 7.38
C TYR A 167 7.63 16.15 8.85
N SER A 168 8.80 16.69 9.21
CA SER A 168 9.36 16.65 10.56
C SER A 168 8.40 17.29 11.58
N SER A 169 7.78 18.41 11.19
CA SER A 169 6.73 19.08 11.96
C SER A 169 5.47 18.23 12.14
N TYR A 170 5.08 17.43 11.14
CA TYR A 170 3.94 16.51 11.25
C TYR A 170 4.28 15.30 12.12
N ARG A 171 5.48 14.73 11.93
CA ARG A 171 5.99 13.59 12.69
C ARG A 171 6.10 13.90 14.17
N SER A 172 6.59 15.09 14.55
CA SER A 172 6.68 15.50 15.96
C SER A 172 5.31 15.59 16.65
N ARG A 173 4.24 15.82 15.88
CA ARG A 173 2.85 15.84 16.36
C ARG A 173 2.11 14.51 16.22
N GLY A 174 2.79 13.44 15.78
CA GLY A 174 2.16 12.14 15.54
C GLY A 174 1.11 12.16 14.42
N ARG A 175 1.25 13.07 13.44
CA ARG A 175 0.28 13.22 12.34
C ARG A 175 0.81 12.60 11.05
N PRO A 176 -0.06 11.91 10.28
CA PRO A 176 0.34 11.43 8.97
C PRO A 176 0.67 12.58 8.02
N TYR A 177 1.71 12.41 7.21
CA TYR A 177 2.12 13.38 6.20
C TYR A 177 2.02 12.78 4.80
N PHE A 178 1.24 13.41 3.92
CA PHE A 178 0.97 12.92 2.57
C PHE A 178 1.80 13.61 1.47
N GLY A 179 2.72 14.53 1.82
CA GLY A 179 3.44 15.35 0.84
C GLY A 179 2.55 16.38 0.13
N GLY A 180 3.16 17.38 -0.52
CA GLY A 180 2.47 18.62 -0.96
C GLY A 180 2.30 19.59 0.23
N THR A 181 2.18 20.92 0.11
CA THR A 181 1.36 21.78 -0.79
C THR A 181 1.93 23.22 -0.86
N THR A 182 1.62 24.06 -1.87
CA THR A 182 0.59 25.14 -1.71
C THR A 182 -0.55 25.13 -2.75
N THR A 183 -0.41 24.48 -3.92
CA THR A 183 -1.42 24.53 -5.01
C THR A 183 -1.72 23.17 -5.65
N GLY A 184 -1.12 22.08 -5.13
CA GLY A 184 -1.24 20.73 -5.69
C GLY A 184 -1.74 19.72 -4.66
N GLY A 185 -2.45 18.70 -5.13
CA GLY A 185 -2.95 17.59 -4.29
C GLY A 185 -1.84 16.76 -3.62
N PRO A 186 -2.21 15.76 -2.81
CA PRO A 186 -1.24 14.95 -2.07
C PRO A 186 -0.28 14.22 -3.04
N LEU A 187 0.92 13.94 -2.55
CA LEU A 187 1.96 13.25 -3.31
C LEU A 187 1.94 11.75 -3.02
N TYR A 188 1.67 11.39 -1.76
CA TYR A 188 1.63 10.05 -1.23
C TYR A 188 0.21 9.67 -0.76
N GLY A 189 0.00 8.39 -0.47
CA GLY A 189 -1.31 7.86 -0.11
C GLY A 189 -2.16 7.58 -1.34
N THR A 190 -3.36 7.04 -1.16
CA THR A 190 -4.21 6.56 -2.27
C THR A 190 -4.61 7.65 -3.26
N ASN A 191 -4.69 8.89 -2.81
CA ASN A 191 -4.97 10.03 -3.68
C ASN A 191 -3.69 10.68 -4.25
N GLY A 192 -2.53 10.18 -3.83
CA GLY A 192 -1.20 10.71 -4.12
C GLY A 192 -0.77 10.56 -5.58
N THR A 193 -0.25 11.62 -6.19
CA THR A 193 0.26 11.57 -7.58
C THR A 193 1.45 10.62 -7.75
N ALA A 194 2.36 10.55 -6.77
CA ALA A 194 3.47 9.58 -6.81
C ALA A 194 2.99 8.15 -6.53
N THR A 195 1.96 7.99 -5.68
CA THR A 195 1.37 6.65 -5.42
C THR A 195 0.70 6.10 -6.67
N LYS A 196 -0.02 6.93 -7.44
CA LYS A 196 -0.61 6.52 -8.73
C LYS A 196 0.42 6.00 -9.72
N LYS A 197 1.60 6.63 -9.78
CA LYS A 197 2.70 6.21 -10.65
C LYS A 197 3.36 4.90 -10.19
N THR A 198 3.52 4.73 -8.88
CA THR A 198 4.25 3.60 -8.30
C THR A 198 3.38 2.38 -7.99
N ARG A 199 2.05 2.53 -7.97
CA ARG A 199 1.06 1.47 -7.67
C ARG A 199 -0.01 1.30 -8.77
N PRO A 200 0.38 1.14 -10.05
CA PRO A 200 -0.57 1.13 -11.16
C PRO A 200 -1.62 0.01 -11.07
N ASP A 201 -1.24 -1.16 -10.55
CA ASP A 201 -2.13 -2.32 -10.48
C ASP A 201 -3.35 -2.08 -9.58
N PHE A 202 -3.17 -1.39 -8.46
CA PHE A 202 -4.27 -0.99 -7.58
C PHE A 202 -5.30 -0.16 -8.34
N PHE A 203 -4.84 0.90 -9.01
CA PHE A 203 -5.71 1.83 -9.72
C PHE A 203 -6.33 1.20 -10.96
N LYS A 204 -5.63 0.29 -11.64
CA LYS A 204 -6.17 -0.53 -12.72
C LYS A 204 -7.34 -1.39 -12.21
N ARG A 205 -7.19 -2.06 -11.07
CA ARG A 205 -8.30 -2.83 -10.46
C ARG A 205 -9.46 -1.93 -10.04
N GLN A 206 -9.16 -0.77 -9.46
CA GLN A 206 -10.17 0.19 -9.04
C GLN A 206 -10.98 0.75 -10.24
N SER A 207 -10.31 1.06 -11.35
CA SER A 207 -10.97 1.57 -12.57
C SER A 207 -11.84 0.50 -13.22
N MET A 208 -11.36 -0.74 -13.32
CA MET A 208 -12.15 -1.88 -13.83
C MET A 208 -13.41 -2.12 -13.00
N ARG A 209 -13.31 -2.09 -11.66
CA ARG A 209 -14.48 -2.19 -10.76
C ARG A 209 -15.47 -1.06 -10.98
N SER A 210 -14.97 0.17 -11.14
CA SER A 210 -15.80 1.34 -11.37
C SER A 210 -16.54 1.25 -12.71
N ALA A 211 -15.86 0.78 -13.77
CA ALA A 211 -16.46 0.55 -15.08
C ALA A 211 -17.53 -0.55 -15.05
N ALA A 212 -17.26 -1.68 -14.41
CA ALA A 212 -18.23 -2.77 -14.24
C ALA A 212 -19.47 -2.33 -13.45
N SER A 213 -19.28 -1.50 -12.43
CA SER A 213 -20.36 -0.93 -11.62
C SER A 213 -21.25 0.01 -12.45
N LYS A 214 -20.63 0.88 -13.27
CA LYS A 214 -21.36 1.77 -14.19
C LYS A 214 -22.15 0.98 -15.23
N SER A 215 -21.55 -0.04 -15.84
CA SER A 215 -22.23 -0.94 -16.79
C SER A 215 -23.45 -1.65 -16.15
N SER A 216 -23.28 -2.14 -14.92
CA SER A 216 -24.37 -2.79 -14.18
C SER A 216 -25.52 -1.81 -13.88
N PHE A 217 -25.21 -0.56 -13.54
CA PHE A 217 -26.21 0.48 -13.31
C PHE A 217 -26.96 0.88 -14.58
N THR A 218 -26.25 1.14 -15.68
CA THR A 218 -26.88 1.49 -16.96
C THR A 218 -27.78 0.37 -17.47
N ASN A 219 -27.38 -0.89 -17.31
CA ASN A 219 -28.22 -2.05 -17.65
C ASN A 219 -29.49 -2.12 -16.78
N LYS A 220 -29.38 -1.86 -15.47
CA LYS A 220 -30.56 -1.80 -14.58
C LYS A 220 -31.53 -0.67 -14.98
N VAL A 221 -31.02 0.51 -15.32
CA VAL A 221 -31.85 1.65 -15.76
C VAL A 221 -32.53 1.33 -17.10
N LYS A 222 -31.79 0.83 -18.09
CA LYS A 222 -32.35 0.43 -19.40
C LYS A 222 -33.47 -0.60 -19.26
N ASN A 223 -33.28 -1.61 -18.40
CA ASN A 223 -34.29 -2.64 -18.16
C ASN A 223 -35.55 -2.09 -17.47
N ARG A 224 -35.41 -1.10 -16.58
CA ARG A 224 -36.55 -0.42 -15.94
C ARG A 224 -37.34 0.45 -16.94
N VAL A 225 -36.64 1.20 -17.79
CA VAL A 225 -37.27 2.05 -18.82
C VAL A 225 -37.95 1.23 -19.92
N ARG A 226 -37.38 0.08 -20.31
CA ARG A 226 -38.04 -0.86 -21.24
C ARG A 226 -39.34 -1.43 -20.67
N ARG A 227 -39.38 -1.74 -19.36
CA ARG A 227 -40.61 -2.19 -18.68
C ARG A 227 -41.70 -1.13 -18.64
N SER A 228 -41.37 0.15 -18.45
CA SER A 228 -42.37 1.24 -18.42
C SER A 228 -42.92 1.61 -19.81
N ASN A 229 -42.21 1.31 -20.90
CA ASN A 229 -42.74 1.48 -22.26
C ASN A 229 -43.64 0.33 -22.71
N MET A 230 -43.58 -0.84 -22.06
CA MET A 230 -44.45 -1.98 -22.36
C MET A 230 -45.82 -1.90 -21.65
N SER A 231 -45.98 -1.01 -20.66
CA SER A 231 -47.25 -0.79 -19.96
C SER A 231 -48.15 0.30 -20.59
N ARG A 232 -47.78 0.88 -21.75
CA ARG A 232 -48.60 1.87 -22.47
C ARG A 232 -49.26 1.36 -23.76
N THR A 233 -49.09 0.09 -24.11
CA THR A 233 -49.77 -0.56 -25.24
C THR A 233 -50.73 -1.65 -24.76
N ARG A 234 -51.80 -1.22 -24.08
CA ARG A 234 -53.04 -2.01 -23.97
C ARG A 234 -54.23 -1.04 -24.03
N SER A 235 -54.31 -0.28 -25.12
CA SER A 235 -55.51 0.46 -25.48
C SER A 235 -56.63 -0.55 -25.78
N ARG A 236 -57.69 -0.44 -24.99
CA ARG A 236 -58.95 -1.17 -25.11
C ARG A 236 -59.52 -1.04 -26.52
N SER A 237 -59.63 -2.14 -27.25
CA SER A 237 -60.58 -2.29 -28.33
C SER A 237 -61.99 -2.42 -27.72
N ARG A 238 -62.70 -1.29 -27.56
CA ARG A 238 -64.15 -1.28 -27.35
C ARG A 238 -64.82 -1.28 -28.72
N SER A 239 -65.31 -2.45 -29.12
CA SER A 239 -66.24 -2.63 -30.23
C SER A 239 -67.59 -2.04 -29.84
N PHE A 240 -68.10 -1.10 -30.64
CA PHE A 240 -69.47 -0.61 -30.61
C PHE A 240 -70.30 -1.55 -31.49
N GLY A 241 -71.17 -2.35 -30.87
CA GLY A 241 -72.19 -3.15 -31.54
C GLY A 241 -73.55 -2.46 -31.39
N LYS A 242 -74.34 -2.53 -32.47
CA LYS A 242 -75.62 -1.89 -32.75
C LYS A 242 -76.67 -1.96 -31.65
#